data_AF-A0A2H1I2U0-F1
#
_entry.id   AF-A0A2H1I2U0-F1
#
_cell.length_a   1.000
_cell.length_b   1.000
_cell.length_c   1.000
_cell.angle_alpha   90.00
_cell.angle_beta   90.00
_cell.angle_gamma   90.00
#
_symmetry.space_group_name_H-M   'P 1'
#
loop_
_entity.id
_entity.type
_entity.pdbx_description
1 polymer ?
#
loop_
_entity_poly.entity_id
_entity_poly.type
_entity_poly.pdbx_seq_one_letter_code
_entity_poly.pdbx_strand_id
1 'polypeptide(L)'
;MNFSQEDVPLEIINPSSAPSDEAIPSPTYDADRERLTGYMKRLSTGLEQIKRDYSRFIDLEDEDPETFGAGHFVLYPDGESHARFAIEEHYTGTDWSDPDRLPTSWSWKAEERTRQPAGDYQWSTHASGRVQAADVDQLIDHARAWAQSVRAQTLRTESFDATGRAGPGPAPPSHRL
;
A
#
# COMPACT_ATOMS: atom_id res chain seq x y z
N MET A 1 84.51 -11.36 -5.65
CA MET A 1 84.15 -10.56 -4.46
C MET A 1 83.16 -9.49 -4.91
N ASN A 2 82.01 -9.42 -4.24
CA ASN A 2 80.94 -8.43 -4.42
C ASN A 2 81.39 -7.00 -4.10
N PHE A 3 80.69 -6.00 -4.65
CA PHE A 3 79.92 -4.91 -3.99
C PHE A 3 79.25 -4.08 -5.12
N SER A 4 77.90 -4.07 -5.24
CA SER A 4 76.95 -3.04 -4.72
C SER A 4 77.14 -1.64 -5.32
N GLN A 5 76.15 -0.78 -5.57
CA GLN A 5 74.68 -0.78 -5.63
C GLN A 5 74.37 0.69 -6.00
N GLU A 6 73.76 0.97 -7.15
CA GLU A 6 73.26 2.31 -7.46
C GLU A 6 71.73 2.29 -7.37
N ASP A 7 71.24 2.83 -6.26
CA ASP A 7 69.83 3.04 -5.93
C ASP A 7 69.51 4.51 -6.24
N VAL A 8 68.73 4.75 -7.30
CA VAL A 8 68.21 6.08 -7.65
C VAL A 8 66.68 5.98 -7.54
N PRO A 9 66.01 6.76 -6.69
CA PRO A 9 64.57 6.66 -6.52
C PRO A 9 63.85 7.24 -7.74
N LEU A 10 62.99 6.42 -8.37
CA LEU A 10 62.06 6.87 -9.40
C LEU A 10 60.99 7.76 -8.75
N GLU A 11 60.94 9.02 -9.19
CA GLU A 11 59.83 9.92 -8.92
C GLU A 11 58.51 9.25 -9.37
N ILE A 12 57.58 9.16 -8.42
CA ILE A 12 56.22 8.69 -8.65
C ILE A 12 55.52 9.75 -9.49
N ILE A 13 55.40 9.49 -10.78
CA ILE A 13 54.49 10.20 -11.67
C ILE A 13 53.08 9.87 -11.17
N ASN A 14 52.37 10.87 -10.65
CA ASN A 14 50.93 10.81 -10.38
C ASN A 14 50.18 10.71 -11.73
N PRO A 15 49.49 9.61 -12.06
CA PRO A 15 48.49 9.67 -13.12
C PRO A 15 47.24 10.34 -12.55
N SER A 16 47.13 11.64 -12.86
CA SER A 16 45.95 12.31 -13.40
C SER A 16 44.61 11.63 -13.12
N SER A 17 43.73 12.36 -12.41
CA SER A 17 42.29 12.15 -12.28
C SER A 17 41.69 11.40 -13.46
N ALA A 18 41.28 10.15 -13.21
CA ALA A 18 40.27 9.51 -14.05
C ALA A 18 38.96 10.31 -13.90
N PRO A 19 38.24 10.58 -15.00
CA PRO A 19 36.90 11.13 -14.90
C PRO A 19 36.02 10.13 -14.13
N SER A 20 35.20 10.66 -13.22
CA SER A 20 34.19 9.93 -12.48
C SER A 20 33.45 8.98 -13.42
N ASP A 21 33.50 7.71 -13.07
CA ASP A 21 32.78 6.61 -13.69
C ASP A 21 31.28 6.93 -13.59
N GLU A 22 30.75 7.62 -14.60
CA GLU A 22 29.32 7.78 -14.80
C GLU A 22 28.82 6.39 -15.17
N ALA A 23 28.48 5.61 -14.14
CA ALA A 23 28.07 4.22 -14.26
C ALA A 23 26.86 4.16 -15.21
N ILE A 24 27.10 3.77 -16.45
CA ILE A 24 26.02 3.48 -17.40
C ILE A 24 25.19 2.36 -16.77
N PRO A 25 23.89 2.57 -16.49
CA PRO A 25 23.06 1.54 -15.89
C PRO A 25 23.13 0.29 -16.77
N SER A 26 23.38 -0.86 -16.15
CA SER A 26 23.45 -2.13 -16.87
C SER A 26 22.11 -2.38 -17.58
N PRO A 27 22.10 -2.97 -18.79
CA PRO A 27 20.88 -3.17 -19.59
C PRO A 27 19.77 -3.96 -18.86
N THR A 28 20.13 -4.73 -17.82
CA THR A 28 19.18 -5.43 -16.94
C THR A 28 18.48 -4.49 -15.95
N TYR A 29 19.17 -3.46 -15.46
CA TYR A 29 18.61 -2.48 -14.52
C TYR A 29 17.49 -1.66 -15.17
N ASP A 30 17.71 -1.18 -16.40
CA ASP A 30 16.69 -0.41 -17.13
C ASP A 30 15.45 -1.26 -17.44
N ALA A 31 15.65 -2.51 -17.86
CA ALA A 31 14.56 -3.44 -18.13
C ALA A 31 13.77 -3.80 -16.85
N ASP A 32 14.46 -3.98 -15.72
CA ASP A 32 13.81 -4.24 -14.43
C ASP A 32 12.99 -3.03 -13.97
N ARG A 33 13.56 -1.82 -14.10
CA ARG A 33 12.90 -0.56 -13.77
C ARG A 33 11.66 -0.31 -14.62
N GLU A 34 11.72 -0.57 -15.93
CA GLU A 34 10.56 -0.43 -16.81
C GLU A 34 9.42 -1.38 -16.39
N ARG A 35 9.73 -2.65 -16.07
CA ARG A 35 8.73 -3.61 -15.59
C ARG A 35 8.10 -3.17 -14.28
N LEU A 36 8.92 -2.80 -13.29
CA LEU A 36 8.43 -2.34 -11.98
C LEU A 36 7.57 -1.07 -12.10
N THR A 37 7.95 -0.14 -12.99
CA THR A 37 7.16 1.06 -13.30
C THR A 37 5.79 0.65 -13.86
N GLY A 38 5.76 -0.33 -14.76
CA GLY A 38 4.53 -0.89 -15.30
C GLY A 38 3.62 -1.48 -14.22
N TYR A 39 4.17 -2.21 -13.26
CA TYR A 39 3.40 -2.77 -12.15
C TYR A 39 2.87 -1.71 -11.19
N MET A 40 3.69 -0.72 -10.82
CA MET A 40 3.26 0.39 -9.97
C MET A 40 2.12 1.20 -10.63
N LYS A 41 2.25 1.49 -11.93
CA LYS A 41 1.19 2.16 -12.70
C LYS A 41 -0.09 1.33 -12.75
N ARG A 42 0.03 0.00 -12.83
CA ARG A 42 -1.13 -0.90 -12.81
C ARG A 42 -1.82 -0.88 -11.45
N LEU A 43 -1.05 -0.91 -10.35
CA LEU A 43 -1.59 -0.78 -9.00
C LEU A 43 -2.35 0.54 -8.84
N SER A 44 -1.71 1.67 -9.12
CA SER A 44 -2.32 2.99 -8.92
C SER A 44 -3.58 3.16 -9.77
N THR A 45 -3.54 2.76 -11.05
CA THR A 45 -4.72 2.81 -11.93
C THR A 45 -5.84 1.88 -11.41
N GLY A 46 -5.49 0.69 -10.93
CA GLY A 46 -6.44 -0.27 -10.39
C GLY A 46 -7.13 0.23 -9.13
N LEU A 47 -6.39 0.82 -8.20
CA LEU A 47 -6.92 1.40 -6.96
C LEU A 47 -7.81 2.61 -7.25
N GLU A 48 -7.39 3.51 -8.15
CA GLU A 48 -8.22 4.65 -8.58
C GLU A 48 -9.51 4.20 -9.27
N GLN A 49 -9.47 3.12 -10.04
CA GLN A 49 -10.68 2.54 -10.61
C GLN A 49 -11.61 1.98 -9.52
N ILE A 50 -11.07 1.29 -8.50
CA ILE A 50 -11.86 0.80 -7.37
C ILE A 50 -12.49 1.98 -6.61
N LYS A 51 -11.72 3.03 -6.30
CA LYS A 51 -12.24 4.26 -5.68
C LYS A 51 -13.41 4.82 -6.49
N ARG A 52 -13.28 4.91 -7.82
CA ARG A 52 -14.34 5.41 -8.70
C ARG A 52 -15.58 4.52 -8.70
N ASP A 53 -15.41 3.19 -8.78
CA ASP A 53 -16.52 2.24 -8.85
C ASP A 53 -17.30 2.16 -7.54
N TYR A 54 -16.65 2.44 -6.41
CA TYR A 54 -17.23 2.37 -5.07
C TYR A 54 -17.25 3.74 -4.37
N SER A 55 -17.26 4.85 -5.11
CA SER A 55 -17.04 6.21 -4.59
C SER A 55 -18.06 6.72 -3.56
N ARG A 56 -19.17 6.00 -3.36
CA ARG A 56 -20.15 6.27 -2.30
C ARG A 56 -19.80 5.58 -0.98
N PHE A 57 -18.97 4.55 -1.04
CA PHE A 57 -18.76 3.62 0.06
C PHE A 57 -17.34 3.62 0.57
N ILE A 58 -16.38 4.09 -0.22
CA ILE A 58 -14.98 4.11 0.15
C ILE A 58 -14.27 5.39 -0.30
N ASP A 59 -13.21 5.73 0.42
CA ASP A 59 -12.16 6.65 0.00
C ASP A 59 -10.82 5.91 -0.16
N LEU A 60 -9.93 6.53 -0.92
CA LEU A 60 -8.54 6.09 -1.10
C LEU A 60 -7.62 7.25 -0.72
N GLU A 61 -6.69 6.96 0.19
CA GLU A 61 -5.70 7.88 0.72
C GLU A 61 -4.27 7.35 0.49
N ASP A 62 -3.34 8.29 0.32
CA ASP A 62 -1.90 8.05 0.34
C ASP A 62 -1.39 8.47 1.73
N GLU A 63 -0.82 7.53 2.47
CA GLU A 63 -0.40 7.74 3.86
C GLU A 63 1.07 7.39 4.07
N ASP A 64 1.69 8.06 5.02
CA ASP A 64 3.00 7.66 5.52
C ASP A 64 2.84 6.52 6.55
N PRO A 65 3.34 5.30 6.29
CA PRO A 65 3.24 4.19 7.23
C PRO A 65 4.00 4.43 8.54
N GLU A 66 5.00 5.31 8.60
CA GLU A 66 5.68 5.64 9.85
C GLU A 66 4.81 6.52 10.75
N THR A 67 4.06 7.43 10.13
CA THR A 67 3.19 8.39 10.84
C THR A 67 1.85 7.75 11.23
N PHE A 68 1.23 7.00 10.32
CA PHE A 68 -0.13 6.48 10.50
C PHE A 68 -0.20 4.96 10.71
N GLY A 69 0.89 4.24 10.44
CA GLY A 69 0.99 2.79 10.68
C GLY A 69 0.07 1.93 9.80
N ALA A 70 -0.58 2.51 8.80
CA ALA A 70 -1.56 1.82 7.97
C ALA A 70 -0.89 1.18 6.75
N GLY A 71 -0.19 1.97 5.96
CA GLY A 71 0.39 1.59 4.68
C GLY A 71 0.59 2.84 3.82
N HIS A 72 1.12 2.66 2.62
CA HIS A 72 1.28 3.73 1.64
C HIS A 72 -0.04 4.03 0.91
N PHE A 73 -0.82 3.01 0.58
CA PHE A 73 -2.18 3.18 0.05
C PHE A 73 -3.20 2.61 1.01
N VAL A 74 -4.20 3.41 1.37
CA VAL A 74 -5.21 2.99 2.34
C VAL A 74 -6.60 3.27 1.82
N LEU A 75 -7.44 2.24 1.82
CA LEU A 75 -8.86 2.37 1.55
C LEU A 75 -9.62 2.41 2.87
N TYR A 76 -10.50 3.39 3.03
CA TYR A 76 -11.40 3.54 4.18
C TYR A 76 -12.85 3.48 3.71
N PRO A 77 -13.80 2.97 4.51
CA PRO A 77 -15.20 3.24 4.27
C PRO A 77 -15.49 4.75 4.34
N ASP A 78 -16.34 5.25 3.45
CA ASP A 78 -16.70 6.68 3.40
C ASP A 78 -17.29 7.13 4.75
N GLY A 79 -16.73 8.19 5.32
CA GLY A 79 -17.15 8.75 6.62
C GLY A 79 -16.85 7.89 7.85
N GLU A 80 -16.17 6.75 7.74
CA GLU A 80 -15.86 5.86 8.88
C GLU A 80 -14.37 5.49 8.97
N SER A 81 -13.78 5.67 10.16
CA SER A 81 -12.36 5.32 10.42
C SER A 81 -12.19 3.99 11.18
N HIS A 82 -13.22 3.13 11.19
CA HIS A 82 -13.23 1.90 11.99
C HIS A 82 -12.85 0.65 11.20
N ALA A 83 -12.73 0.73 9.88
CA ALA A 83 -12.20 -0.35 9.07
C ALA A 83 -11.25 0.23 8.02
N ARG A 84 -10.27 -0.55 7.58
CA ARG A 84 -9.36 -0.14 6.50
C ARG A 84 -8.78 -1.33 5.74
N PHE A 85 -8.43 -1.09 4.48
CA PHE A 85 -7.57 -1.97 3.70
C PHE A 85 -6.30 -1.22 3.36
N ALA A 86 -5.18 -1.68 3.90
CA ALA A 86 -3.93 -0.95 3.88
C ALA A 86 -2.88 -1.73 3.10
N ILE A 87 -2.15 -1.04 2.22
CA ILE A 87 -1.14 -1.59 1.32
C ILE A 87 0.18 -0.90 1.60
N GLU A 88 1.20 -1.68 1.92
CA GLU A 88 2.54 -1.18 2.24
C GLU A 88 3.54 -1.66 1.19
N GLU A 89 4.35 -0.73 0.71
CA GLU A 89 5.39 -0.95 -0.29
C GLU A 89 6.64 -1.58 0.33
N HIS A 90 7.19 -2.61 -0.33
CA HIS A 90 8.43 -3.26 0.08
C HIS A 90 9.46 -3.16 -1.04
N TYR A 91 10.67 -2.77 -0.66
CA TYR A 91 11.79 -2.52 -1.54
C TYR A 91 12.90 -3.53 -1.26
N THR A 92 13.46 -4.16 -2.31
CA THR A 92 14.57 -5.11 -2.17
C THR A 92 15.65 -4.82 -3.19
N GLY A 93 16.91 -4.88 -2.77
CA GLY A 93 18.06 -4.76 -3.68
C GLY A 93 18.34 -3.33 -4.17
N THR A 94 17.73 -2.33 -3.54
CA THR A 94 17.88 -0.90 -3.88
C THR A 94 18.74 -0.17 -2.85
N ASP A 95 19.48 0.83 -3.33
CA ASP A 95 20.12 1.83 -2.48
C ASP A 95 19.02 2.76 -1.92
N TRP A 96 18.96 2.91 -0.60
CA TRP A 96 17.99 3.79 0.07
C TRP A 96 18.16 5.26 -0.31
N SER A 97 19.30 5.62 -0.94
CA SER A 97 19.54 6.95 -1.49
C SER A 97 18.80 7.23 -2.80
N ASP A 98 18.28 6.21 -3.50
CA ASP A 98 17.53 6.37 -4.75
C ASP A 98 16.10 6.89 -4.46
N PRO A 99 15.78 8.14 -4.85
CA PRO A 99 14.45 8.70 -4.66
C PRO A 99 13.41 8.08 -5.61
N ASP A 100 13.86 7.46 -6.71
CA ASP A 100 12.98 6.85 -7.70
C ASP A 100 12.94 5.32 -7.56
N ARG A 101 13.31 4.79 -6.39
CA ARG A 101 13.20 3.36 -6.10
C ARG A 101 11.75 2.91 -6.31
N LEU A 102 11.60 1.71 -6.87
CA LEU A 102 10.29 1.12 -7.12
C LEU A 102 10.07 -0.10 -6.22
N PRO A 103 8.86 -0.30 -5.69
CA PRO A 103 8.55 -1.46 -4.88
C PRO A 103 8.68 -2.74 -5.69
N THR A 104 9.30 -3.75 -5.08
CA THR A 104 9.44 -5.10 -5.67
C THR A 104 8.34 -6.04 -5.17
N SER A 105 7.66 -5.67 -4.09
CA SER A 105 6.51 -6.38 -3.54
C SER A 105 5.65 -5.43 -2.70
N TRP A 106 4.44 -5.88 -2.36
CA TRP A 106 3.55 -5.16 -1.46
C TRP A 106 2.99 -6.12 -0.42
N SER A 107 2.90 -5.68 0.84
CA SER A 107 2.06 -6.34 1.84
C SER A 107 0.73 -5.64 1.93
N TRP A 108 -0.32 -6.36 2.28
CA TRP A 108 -1.64 -5.79 2.52
C TRP A 108 -2.27 -6.35 3.79
N LYS A 109 -3.13 -5.55 4.42
CA LYS A 109 -3.89 -5.91 5.62
C LYS A 109 -5.31 -5.36 5.52
N ALA A 110 -6.30 -6.19 5.80
CA ALA A 110 -7.67 -5.78 6.07
C ALA A 110 -7.88 -5.75 7.58
N GLU A 111 -8.17 -4.57 8.13
CA GLU A 111 -8.20 -4.32 9.56
C GLU A 111 -9.52 -3.68 9.99
N GLU A 112 -9.94 -3.97 11.22
CA GLU A 112 -11.08 -3.34 11.88
C GLU A 112 -10.67 -2.86 13.27
N ARG A 113 -11.20 -1.72 13.70
CA ARG A 113 -10.91 -1.09 14.97
C ARG A 113 -12.08 -1.28 15.91
N THR A 114 -11.90 -2.20 16.84
CA THR A 114 -12.94 -2.57 17.80
C THR A 114 -12.65 -1.94 19.16
N ARG A 115 -13.71 -1.50 19.84
CA ARG A 115 -13.60 -1.02 21.22
C ARG A 115 -13.45 -2.22 22.16
N GLN A 116 -12.37 -2.24 22.91
CA GLN A 116 -12.11 -3.24 23.93
C GLN A 116 -12.99 -3.00 25.17
N PRO A 117 -13.26 -4.03 26.00
CA PRO A 117 -14.00 -3.86 27.25
C PRO A 117 -13.39 -2.83 28.20
N ALA A 118 -12.08 -2.62 28.13
CA ALA A 118 -11.34 -1.62 28.91
C ALA A 118 -11.58 -0.16 28.43
N GLY A 119 -12.25 0.04 27.29
CA GLY A 119 -12.59 1.35 26.73
C GLY A 119 -11.68 1.81 25.60
N ASP A 120 -10.48 1.22 25.48
CA ASP A 120 -9.50 1.50 24.42
C ASP A 120 -9.95 0.92 23.07
N TYR A 121 -9.43 1.50 21.98
CA TYR A 121 -9.63 0.98 20.63
C TYR A 121 -8.40 0.21 20.18
N GLN A 122 -8.62 -0.97 19.60
CA GLN A 122 -7.54 -1.80 19.08
C GLN A 122 -7.86 -2.23 17.64
N TRP A 123 -6.86 -2.10 16.77
CA TRP A 123 -6.91 -2.68 15.44
C TRP A 123 -6.71 -4.19 15.50
N SER A 124 -7.60 -4.93 14.85
CA SER A 124 -7.45 -6.36 14.58
C SER A 124 -7.36 -6.59 13.08
N THR A 125 -6.37 -7.37 12.66
CA THR A 125 -6.22 -7.80 11.27
C THR A 125 -7.07 -9.04 11.02
N HIS A 126 -7.99 -8.96 10.05
CA HIS A 126 -8.87 -10.07 9.67
C HIS A 126 -8.30 -10.89 8.51
N ALA A 127 -7.56 -10.23 7.63
CA ALA A 127 -6.86 -10.86 6.52
C ALA A 127 -5.61 -10.07 6.20
N SER A 128 -4.57 -10.75 5.73
CA SER A 128 -3.34 -10.12 5.26
C SER A 128 -2.61 -11.02 4.28
N GLY A 129 -1.67 -10.42 3.54
CA GLY A 129 -0.85 -11.14 2.61
C GLY A 129 0.32 -10.31 2.10
N ARG A 130 1.14 -10.92 1.24
CA ARG A 130 2.18 -10.25 0.49
C ARG A 130 2.14 -10.76 -0.95
N VAL A 131 2.24 -9.84 -1.91
CA VAL A 131 2.31 -10.13 -3.34
C VAL A 131 3.63 -9.62 -3.92
N GLN A 132 4.17 -10.33 -4.89
CA GLN A 132 5.30 -9.83 -5.67
C GLN A 132 4.81 -8.79 -6.68
N ALA A 133 5.69 -7.91 -7.16
CA ALA A 133 5.29 -6.86 -8.09
C ALA A 133 4.63 -7.41 -9.37
N ALA A 134 5.11 -8.55 -9.85
CA ALA A 134 4.56 -9.24 -11.01
C ALA A 134 3.11 -9.75 -10.82
N ASP A 135 2.68 -9.93 -9.57
CA ASP A 135 1.36 -10.44 -9.19
C ASP A 135 0.41 -9.31 -8.74
N VAL A 136 0.69 -8.06 -9.13
CA VAL A 136 -0.08 -6.87 -8.73
C VAL A 136 -1.60 -6.99 -8.92
N ASP A 137 -2.03 -7.74 -9.94
CA ASP A 137 -3.45 -7.96 -10.22
C ASP A 137 -4.16 -8.71 -9.09
N GLN A 138 -3.46 -9.61 -8.38
CA GLN A 138 -4.01 -10.31 -7.20
C GLN A 138 -4.27 -9.33 -6.05
N LEU A 139 -3.39 -8.35 -5.85
CA LEU A 139 -3.57 -7.32 -4.83
C LEU A 139 -4.76 -6.40 -5.15
N ILE A 140 -4.92 -6.02 -6.42
CA ILE A 140 -6.08 -5.24 -6.88
C ILE A 140 -7.37 -6.03 -6.63
N ASP A 141 -7.38 -7.34 -6.86
CA ASP A 141 -8.54 -8.19 -6.59
C ASP A 141 -8.86 -8.29 -5.09
N HIS A 142 -7.85 -8.39 -4.21
CA HIS A 142 -8.05 -8.32 -2.76
C HIS A 142 -8.67 -6.98 -2.31
N ALA A 143 -8.15 -5.86 -2.82
CA ALA A 143 -8.68 -4.53 -2.53
C ALA A 143 -10.14 -4.39 -3.03
N ARG A 144 -10.44 -4.90 -4.23
CA ARG A 144 -11.80 -4.89 -4.80
C ARG A 144 -12.76 -5.73 -3.97
N ALA A 145 -12.35 -6.94 -3.57
CA ALA A 145 -13.18 -7.81 -2.73
C ALA A 145 -13.50 -7.15 -1.38
N TRP A 146 -12.51 -6.45 -0.80
CA TRP A 146 -12.73 -5.68 0.41
C TRP A 146 -13.74 -4.53 0.21
N ALA A 147 -13.59 -3.72 -0.84
CA ALA A 147 -14.53 -2.65 -1.18
C ALA A 147 -15.97 -3.15 -1.43
N GLN A 148 -16.11 -4.31 -2.08
CA GLN A 148 -17.40 -4.98 -2.25
C GLN A 148 -18.03 -5.36 -0.90
N SER A 149 -17.22 -5.85 0.03
CA SER A 149 -17.68 -6.22 1.37
C SER A 149 -18.16 -5.00 2.16
N VAL A 150 -17.46 -3.86 2.06
CA VAL A 150 -17.86 -2.59 2.68
C VAL A 150 -19.21 -2.15 2.12
N ARG A 151 -19.34 -2.06 0.79
CA ARG A 151 -20.62 -1.74 0.13
C ARG A 151 -21.76 -2.64 0.62
N ALA A 152 -21.52 -3.95 0.71
CA ALA A 152 -22.55 -4.90 1.14
C ALA A 152 -22.96 -4.68 2.61
N GLN A 153 -22.02 -4.31 3.48
CA GLN A 153 -22.28 -3.99 4.88
C GLN A 153 -23.04 -2.68 5.02
N THR A 154 -22.62 -1.60 4.37
CA THR A 154 -23.29 -0.30 4.40
C THR A 154 -24.75 -0.41 3.94
N LEU A 155 -25.00 -1.06 2.79
CA LEU A 155 -26.35 -1.24 2.27
C LEU A 155 -27.24 -2.08 3.20
N ARG A 156 -26.65 -3.06 3.90
CA ARG A 156 -27.38 -3.85 4.90
C ARG A 156 -27.80 -2.99 6.08
N THR A 157 -26.88 -2.19 6.63
CA THR A 157 -27.15 -1.27 7.74
C THR A 157 -28.24 -0.25 7.37
N GLU A 158 -28.12 0.40 6.21
CA GLU A 158 -29.13 1.33 5.69
C GLU A 158 -30.53 0.70 5.60
N SER A 159 -30.60 -0.58 5.18
CA SER A 159 -31.86 -1.32 5.08
C SER A 159 -32.49 -1.58 6.46
N PHE A 160 -31.68 -1.89 7.47
CA PHE A 160 -32.16 -2.07 8.84
C PHE A 160 -32.61 -0.75 9.47
N ASP A 161 -31.89 0.34 9.23
CA ASP A 161 -32.28 1.67 9.74
C ASP A 161 -33.59 2.17 9.10
N ALA A 162 -33.77 1.91 7.80
CA ALA A 162 -35.01 2.24 7.10
C ALA A 162 -36.23 1.48 7.64
N THR A 163 -36.05 0.22 8.08
CA THR A 163 -37.12 -0.59 8.68
C THR A 163 -37.36 -0.27 10.15
N GLY A 164 -36.31 0.10 10.91
CA GLY A 164 -36.44 0.53 12.31
C GLY A 164 -37.14 1.89 12.49
N ARG A 165 -37.09 2.77 11.48
CA ARG A 165 -37.77 4.09 11.49
C ARG A 165 -39.25 4.02 11.10
N ALA A 166 -39.70 2.93 10.48
CA ALA A 166 -41.11 2.65 10.30
C ALA A 166 -41.70 2.13 11.63
N GLY A 167 -42.13 3.06 12.49
CA GLY A 167 -42.74 2.76 13.79
C GLY A 167 -43.94 1.80 13.70
N PRO A 168 -44.43 1.29 14.86
CA PRO A 168 -45.50 0.31 14.89
C PRO A 168 -46.71 0.82 14.11
N GLY A 169 -47.21 0.00 13.18
CA GLY A 169 -48.38 0.30 12.37
C GLY A 169 -49.59 0.73 13.23
N PRO A 170 -50.52 1.52 12.65
CA PRO A 170 -51.64 2.09 13.39
C PRO A 170 -52.39 1.00 14.16
N ALA A 171 -52.60 1.24 15.46
CA ALA A 171 -53.35 0.34 16.33
C ALA A 171 -54.73 0.02 15.73
N PRO A 172 -55.19 -1.24 15.76
CA PRO A 172 -56.51 -1.59 15.25
C PRO A 172 -57.60 -0.86 16.06
N PRO A 173 -58.68 -0.40 15.42
CA PRO A 173 -59.74 0.33 16.09
C PRO A 173 -60.39 -0.52 17.18
N SER A 174 -60.45 0.04 18.39
CA SER A 174 -61.13 -0.58 19.53
C SER A 174 -62.63 -0.66 19.25
N HIS A 175 -63.13 -1.83 18.88
CA HIS A 175 -64.55 -2.13 18.97
C HIS A 175 -64.89 -2.35 20.45
N ARG A 176 -65.46 -1.33 21.09
CA ARG A 176 -66.28 -1.51 22.29
C ARG A 176 -67.64 -2.06 21.85
N LEU A 177 -67.98 -3.25 22.34
CA LEU A 177 -69.35 -3.69 22.59
C LEU A 177 -69.41 -4.21 24.02
#